data_AF-A0A2S1SR71-F1
#
_entry.id   AF-A0A2S1SR71-F1
#
_cell.length_a   1.000
_cell.length_b   1.000
_cell.length_c   1.000
_cell.angle_alpha   90.00
_cell.angle_beta   90.00
_cell.angle_gamma   90.00
#
_symmetry.space_group_name_H-M   'P 1'
#
loop_
_entity.id
_entity.type
_entity.pdbx_description
1 polymer ?
#
loop_
_entity_poly.entity_id
_entity_poly.type
_entity_poly.pdbx_seq_one_letter_code
_entity_poly.pdbx_strand_id
1 'polypeptide(L)' 'MSPSNLVLLEGGPDDLPQVWPLPSGGCREPIKIPRHNAYEHFEFADRHRTLHGERLPVYRWVYRTYIAE' A
#
# COMPACT_ATOMS: atom_id res chain seq x y z
N MET A 1 -0.59 -6.57 22.19
CA MET A 1 -1.00 -6.31 20.79
C MET A 1 0.22 -5.73 20.10
N SER A 2 0.84 -6.48 19.19
CA SER A 2 1.82 -5.90 18.28
C SER A 2 1.11 -4.79 17.51
N PRO A 3 1.70 -3.59 17.32
CA PRO A 3 1.05 -2.56 16.53
C PRO A 3 0.71 -3.16 15.15
N SER A 4 -0.55 -3.02 14.76
CA SER A 4 -1.04 -3.40 13.45
C SER A 4 -0.22 -2.62 12.42
N ASN A 5 0.69 -3.29 11.71
CA ASN A 5 1.47 -2.69 10.62
C ASN A 5 0.55 -2.55 9.40
N LEU A 6 -0.46 -1.68 9.46
CA LEU A 6 -1.44 -1.48 8.41
C LEU A 6 -1.22 -0.13 7.72
N VAL A 7 -1.55 -0.07 6.43
CA VAL A 7 -1.57 1.15 5.61
C VAL A 7 -2.92 1.33 4.93
N LEU A 8 -3.14 2.53 4.40
CA LEU A 8 -4.22 2.82 3.48
C LEU A 8 -3.69 2.97 2.06
N LEU A 9 -4.17 2.15 1.14
CA LEU A 9 -3.93 2.31 -0.29
C LEU A 9 -4.91 3.34 -0.88
N GLU A 10 -4.41 4.22 -1.73
CA GLU A 10 -5.21 5.24 -2.43
C GLU A 10 -4.93 5.22 -3.93
N GLY A 11 -5.99 5.08 -4.72
CA GLY A 11 -5.90 4.92 -6.17
C GLY A 11 -5.48 3.51 -6.59
N GLY A 12 -5.08 3.36 -7.86
CA GLY A 12 -4.74 2.06 -8.44
C GLY A 12 -5.99 1.23 -8.77
N PRO A 13 -5.84 -0.10 -8.88
CA PRO A 13 -6.96 -0.99 -9.19
C PRO A 13 -8.08 -0.96 -8.14
N ASP A 14 -9.32 -0.78 -8.59
CA ASP A 14 -10.51 -0.65 -7.73
C ASP A 14 -10.84 -1.91 -6.90
N ASP A 15 -10.31 -3.06 -7.30
CA ASP A 15 -10.53 -4.34 -6.61
C ASP A 15 -9.45 -4.67 -5.57
N LEU A 16 -8.48 -3.77 -5.34
CA LEU A 16 -7.55 -3.91 -4.23
C LEU A 16 -8.20 -3.42 -2.93
N PRO A 17 -7.97 -4.12 -1.80
CA PRO A 17 -8.47 -3.66 -0.51
C PRO A 17 -7.78 -2.36 -0.11
N GLN A 18 -8.56 -1.41 0.39
CA GLN A 18 -8.04 -0.11 0.83
C GLN A 18 -7.09 -0.23 2.04
N VAL A 19 -7.25 -1.25 2.89
CA VAL A 19 -6.37 -1.50 4.02
C VAL A 19 -5.41 -2.64 3.68
N TRP A 20 -4.10 -2.40 3.80
CA TRP A 20 -3.08 -3.38 3.40
C TRP A 20 -2.04 -3.60 4.53
N PRO A 21 -1.58 -4.84 4.76
CA PRO A 21 -0.50 -5.09 5.72
C PRO A 21 0.86 -4.66 5.17
N LEU A 22 1.62 -3.89 5.95
CA LEU A 22 3.04 -3.64 5.68
C LEU A 22 3.86 -4.91 5.92
N PRO A 23 4.78 -5.25 5.01
CA PRO A 23 5.80 -6.23 5.30
C PRO A 23 6.61 -5.79 6.53
N SER A 24 7.14 -6.77 7.25
CA SER A 24 7.97 -6.60 8.45
C SER A 24 9.29 -5.86 8.11
N GLY A 25 9.22 -4.55 7.92
CA GLY A 25 10.33 -3.69 7.46
C GLY A 25 10.11 -2.19 7.69
N GLY A 26 8.87 -1.77 7.96
CA GLY A 26 8.54 -0.39 8.38
C GLY A 26 7.82 0.45 7.31
N CYS A 27 7.21 1.56 7.73
CA CYS A 27 6.32 2.42 6.94
C CYS A 27 7.02 3.34 5.91
N ARG A 28 8.21 3.00 5.40
CA ARG A 28 8.95 3.91 4.49
C ARG A 28 9.31 3.32 3.14
N GLU A 29 9.26 2.01 2.98
CA GLU A 29 9.51 1.40 1.68
C GLU A 29 8.26 1.46 0.80
N PRO A 30 8.41 1.65 -0.52
CA PRO A 30 7.30 1.52 -1.46
C PRO A 30 6.67 0.13 -1.38
N ILE A 31 5.34 0.08 -1.49
CA ILE A 31 4.60 -1.18 -1.51
C ILE A 31 4.48 -1.64 -2.96
N LYS A 32 4.88 -2.90 -3.20
CA LYS A 32 4.75 -3.57 -4.50
C LYS A 32 3.78 -4.73 -4.38
N ILE A 33 2.69 -4.69 -5.13
CA ILE A 33 1.66 -5.73 -5.11
C ILE A 33 1.73 -6.51 -6.44
N PRO A 34 2.07 -7.81 -6.43
CA PRO A 34 2.05 -8.64 -7.63
C PRO A 34 0.61 -8.87 -8.08
N ARG A 35 0.32 -8.62 -9.37
CA ARG A 35 -1.01 -8.70 -9.94
C ARG A 35 -0.96 -8.87 -11.46
N HIS A 36 -1.67 -9.87 -12.00
CA HIS A 36 -1.85 -10.09 -13.46
C HIS A 36 -0.57 -9.93 -14.30
N ASN A 37 0.45 -10.74 -14.00
CA ASN A 37 1.78 -10.68 -14.63
C ASN A 37 2.43 -9.29 -14.57
N ALA A 38 2.23 -8.59 -13.47
CA ALA A 38 2.67 -7.23 -13.24
C ALA A 38 2.87 -6.94 -11.75
N TYR A 39 3.37 -5.74 -11.46
CA TYR A 39 3.41 -5.15 -10.13
C TYR A 39 2.71 -3.80 -10.13
N GLU A 40 1.84 -3.59 -9.17
CA GLU A 40 1.29 -2.28 -8.81
C GLU A 40 2.21 -1.63 -7.78
N HIS A 41 2.64 -0.39 -8.02
CA HIS A 41 3.56 0.34 -7.15
C HIS A 41 2.82 1.45 -6.41
N PHE A 42 3.02 1.48 -5.09
CA PHE A 42 2.48 2.50 -4.20
C PHE A 42 3.59 3.14 -3.37
N GLU A 43 3.53 4.45 -3.20
CA GLU A 43 4.51 5.22 -2.43
C GLU A 43 3.84 5.96 -1.28
N PHE A 44 4.57 6.14 -0.18
CA PHE A 44 4.08 6.89 0.97
C PHE A 44 3.78 8.34 0.57
N ALA A 45 2.55 8.78 0.80
CA ALA A 45 2.06 10.07 0.35
C ALA A 45 2.35 11.22 1.35
N ASP A 46 3.35 11.05 2.23
CA ASP A 46 3.72 11.99 3.31
C ASP A 46 2.56 12.41 4.22
N ARG A 47 1.52 11.57 4.30
CA ARG A 47 0.32 11.84 5.09
C ARG A 47 -0.27 10.58 5.70
N HIS A 48 -1.07 10.81 6.73
CA HIS A 48 -1.81 9.76 7.42
C HIS A 48 -3.30 10.08 7.38
N ARG A 49 -4.14 9.05 7.50
CA ARG A 49 -5.59 9.19 7.70
C ARG A 49 -6.03 8.35 8.88
N THR A 50 -7.02 8.84 9.59
CA THR A 50 -7.65 8.09 10.68
C THR A 50 -8.72 7.19 10.11
N LEU A 51 -8.61 5.88 10.36
CA LEU A 51 -9.62 4.88 10.04
C LEU A 51 -9.95 4.11 11.33
N HIS A 52 -11.24 4.07 11.71
CA HIS A 52 -11.71 3.43 12.94
C HIS A 52 -10.95 3.83 14.22
N GLY A 53 -10.49 5.08 14.30
CA GLY A 53 -9.71 5.59 15.44
C GLY A 53 -8.21 5.31 15.38
N GLU A 54 -7.73 4.54 14.40
CA GLU A 54 -6.30 4.30 14.18
C GLU A 54 -5.74 5.22 13.09
N ARG A 55 -4.56 5.79 13.33
CA ARG A 55 -3.87 6.65 12.36
C ARG A 55 -2.99 5.80 11.45
N LEU A 56 -3.43 5.61 10.21
CA LEU A 56 -2.73 4.79 9.22
C LEU A 56 -1.99 5.66 8.19
N PRO A 57 -0.75 5.32 7.82
CA PRO A 57 -0.04 5.96 6.71
C PRO A 57 -0.77 5.71 5.38
N VAL A 58 -0.82 6.74 4.53
CA VAL A 58 -1.43 6.66 3.20
C VAL A 58 -0.35 6.36 2.16
N TYR A 59 -0.60 5.35 1.34
CA TYR A 59 0.22 4.93 0.22
C TYR A 59 -0.57 5.12 -1.07
N ARG A 60 -0.09 5.98 -1.95
CA ARG A 60 -0.77 6.33 -3.20
C ARG A 60 -0.19 5.52 -4.34
N TRP A 61 -1.06 4.99 -5.19
CA TRP A 61 -0.66 4.33 -6.43
C TRP A 61 0.09 5.29 -7.34
N VAL A 62 1.18 4.82 -7.97
CA VAL A 62 2.04 5.64 -8.83
C VAL A 62 2.10 5.08 -10.25
N TYR A 63 2.41 3.78 -10.40
CA TYR A 63 2.53 3.13 -11.72
C TYR A 63 2.41 1.60 -11.63
N ARG A 64 2.27 0.97 -12.80
CA ARG A 64 2.30 -0.48 -12.99
C ARG A 64 3.51 -0.87 -13.85
N THR A 65 4.16 -1.98 -13.50
CA THR A 65 5.20 -2.60 -14.34
C THR A 65 4.79 -4.00 -14.73
N TYR A 66 4.93 -4.37 -16.01
CA TYR A 66 4.69 -5.73 -16.48
C TYR A 66 5.95 -6.59 -16.31
N ILE A 67 5.76 -7.86 -15.99
CA ILE A 67 6.83 -8.85 -16.01
C ILE A 67 7.03 -9.24 -17.47
N ALA A 68 8.23 -9.03 -18.00
CA ALA A 68 8.60 -9.55 -19.31
C ALA A 68 8.82 -11.06 -19.18
N GLU A 69 8.18 -11.82 -20.07
CA GLU A 69 8.37 -13.28 -20.23
C GLU A 69 9.69 -13.60 -20.94
#